data_AF-A4S5Q6-F1
#
_entry.id   AF-A4S5Q6-F1
#
_cell.length_a   1.000
_cell.length_b   1.000
_cell.length_c   1.000
_cell.angle_alpha   90.00
_cell.angle_beta   90.00
_cell.angle_gamma   90.00
#
_symmetry.space_group_name_H-M   'P 1'
#
loop_
_entity.id
_entity.type
_entity.pdbx_description
1 polymer ?
#
loop_
_entity_poly.entity_id
_entity_poly.type
_entity_poly.pdbx_seq_one_letter_code
_entity_poly.pdbx_strand_id
1 'polypeptide(L)'
;MPDQTVPAIGRFAYAYEVEIANEGNDEAVQVVSREWRVRDESGFEETISGNGVVGEQPTLAKGETFRYASACVLKRERGSMSGKYTCVFQESRRIVDVVVAPFALTPRERDDVEDDDVEIRNDSSVVEAID
;
A
#
# COMPACT_ATOMS: atom_id res chain seq x y z
N MET A 1 0.23 8.12 12.22
CA MET A 1 -0.65 7.24 13.03
C MET A 1 0.06 6.56 14.21
N PRO A 2 0.96 7.22 14.98
CA PRO A 2 1.53 6.61 16.19
C PRO A 2 0.50 6.50 17.33
N ASP A 3 -0.51 7.37 17.32
CA ASP A 3 -1.62 7.48 18.28
C ASP A 3 -2.56 6.26 18.29
N GLN A 4 -2.60 5.46 17.22
CA GLN A 4 -3.43 4.26 17.11
C GLN A 4 -2.69 2.96 17.48
N THR A 5 -1.39 3.06 17.78
CA THR A 5 -0.53 1.95 18.22
C THR A 5 -0.63 1.77 19.73
N VAL A 6 -0.93 0.54 20.16
CA VAL A 6 -1.03 0.16 21.57
C VAL A 6 -0.13 -1.07 21.80
N PRO A 7 1.17 -0.87 22.08
CA PRO A 7 2.14 -1.96 22.19
C PRO A 7 1.78 -2.97 23.29
N ALA A 8 1.17 -2.50 24.39
CA ALA A 8 0.76 -3.32 25.52
C ALA A 8 -0.21 -4.45 25.14
N ILE A 9 -0.94 -4.33 24.03
CA ILE A 9 -1.85 -5.36 23.51
C ILE A 9 -1.42 -5.90 22.15
N GLY A 10 -0.18 -5.63 21.72
CA GLY A 10 0.35 -6.08 20.43
C GLY A 10 -0.39 -5.48 19.24
N ARG A 11 -0.73 -4.18 19.28
CA ARG A 11 -1.39 -3.47 18.18
C ARG A 11 -0.46 -2.39 17.65
N PHE A 12 0.07 -2.55 16.43
CA PHE A 12 0.97 -1.59 15.82
C PHE A 12 0.39 -1.09 14.50
N ALA A 13 0.00 0.18 14.43
CA ALA A 13 -0.66 0.78 13.28
C ALA A 13 0.35 1.50 12.36
N TYR A 14 0.30 1.18 11.08
CA TYR A 14 1.11 1.78 10.02
C TYR A 14 0.18 2.41 8.99
N ALA A 15 0.51 3.63 8.54
CA ALA A 15 -0.11 4.22 7.37
C ALA A 15 0.85 4.10 6.19
N TYR A 16 0.29 3.94 4.99
CA TYR A 16 1.03 3.89 3.75
C TYR A 16 0.26 4.65 2.67
N GLU A 17 1.01 5.22 1.72
CA GLU A 17 0.48 5.83 0.51
C GLU A 17 0.90 4.99 -0.69
N VAL A 18 -0.06 4.70 -1.57
CA VAL A 18 0.21 4.01 -2.83
C VAL A 18 -0.08 4.96 -3.97
N GLU A 19 0.85 5.00 -4.91
CA GLU A 19 0.71 5.58 -6.24
C GLU A 19 0.67 4.46 -7.28
N ILE A 20 -0.39 4.44 -8.08
CA ILE A 20 -0.54 3.54 -9.23
C ILE A 20 -0.47 4.40 -10.49
N ALA A 21 0.49 4.13 -11.36
CA ALA A 21 0.69 4.87 -12.60
C ALA A 21 0.61 3.95 -13.83
N ASN A 22 -0.17 4.36 -14.83
CA ASN A 22 -0.12 3.73 -16.15
C ASN A 22 0.97 4.41 -17.00
N GLU A 23 2.21 3.93 -16.87
CA GLU A 23 3.36 4.52 -17.58
C GLU A 23 3.55 3.94 -18.99
N GLY A 24 3.03 2.75 -19.23
CA GLY A 24 3.26 1.98 -20.44
C GLY A 24 2.34 2.34 -21.61
N ASN A 25 1.44 1.41 -21.90
CA ASN A 25 0.70 1.26 -23.15
C ASN A 25 -0.26 2.43 -23.42
N ASP A 26 -0.64 2.64 -24.69
CA ASP A 26 -1.61 3.68 -25.08
C ASP A 26 -3.06 3.37 -24.64
N GLU A 27 -3.29 2.17 -24.10
CA GLU A 27 -4.58 1.67 -23.65
C GLU A 27 -4.88 2.11 -22.21
N ALA A 28 -6.15 2.43 -21.94
CA ALA A 28 -6.58 2.69 -20.58
C ALA A 28 -6.65 1.39 -19.76
N VAL A 29 -6.18 1.43 -18.51
CA VAL A 29 -6.11 0.27 -17.62
C VAL A 29 -6.95 0.51 -16.37
N GLN A 30 -7.83 -0.42 -16.03
CA GLN A 30 -8.65 -0.35 -14.82
C GLN A 30 -8.14 -1.29 -13.74
N VAL A 31 -7.97 -0.77 -12.53
CA VAL A 31 -7.69 -1.58 -11.34
C VAL A 31 -9.01 -2.18 -10.83
N VAL A 32 -9.13 -3.51 -10.84
CA VAL A 32 -10.39 -4.18 -10.49
C VAL A 32 -10.39 -4.81 -9.10
N SER A 33 -9.24 -5.30 -8.63
CA SER A 33 -9.11 -5.90 -7.30
C SER A 33 -7.66 -5.82 -6.80
N ARG A 34 -7.51 -6.06 -5.50
CA ARG A 34 -6.23 -6.12 -4.81
C ARG A 34 -6.14 -7.38 -3.95
N GLU A 35 -4.93 -7.89 -3.80
CA GLU A 35 -4.56 -8.91 -2.82
C GLU A 35 -3.29 -8.43 -2.11
N TRP A 36 -3.35 -8.32 -0.78
CA TRP A 36 -2.22 -7.98 0.07
C TRP A 36 -1.84 -9.18 0.92
N ARG A 37 -0.54 -9.41 1.07
CA ARG A 37 0.06 -10.33 2.04
C ARG A 37 0.77 -9.49 3.08
N VAL A 38 0.35 -9.64 4.32
CA VAL A 38 0.92 -8.95 5.48
C VAL A 38 1.65 -9.99 6.30
N ARG A 39 2.96 -9.83 6.48
CA ARG A 39 3.79 -10.73 7.27
C ARG A 39 4.38 -9.98 8.45
N ASP A 40 4.27 -10.52 9.65
CA ASP A 40 4.94 -9.97 10.82
C ASP A 40 6.30 -10.65 11.08
N GLU A 41 7.11 -10.06 11.97
CA GLU A 41 8.46 -10.56 12.28
C GLU A 41 8.50 -11.94 12.94
N SER A 42 7.37 -12.43 13.45
CA SER A 42 7.26 -13.80 13.98
C SER A 42 7.04 -14.85 12.88
N GLY A 43 6.86 -14.40 11.64
CA GLY A 43 6.55 -15.25 10.49
C GLY A 43 5.06 -15.53 10.32
N PHE A 44 4.19 -14.92 11.13
CA PHE A 44 2.75 -14.97 10.90
C PHE A 44 2.41 -14.19 9.62
N GLU A 45 1.58 -14.76 8.77
CA GLU A 45 1.16 -14.18 7.50
C GLU A 45 -0.37 -14.19 7.37
N GLU A 46 -0.91 -13.08 6.88
CA GLU A 46 -2.32 -12.90 6.57
C GLU A 46 -2.48 -12.42 5.13
N THR A 47 -3.50 -12.94 4.42
CA THR A 47 -3.86 -12.47 3.09
C THR A 47 -5.18 -11.70 3.14
N ILE A 48 -5.17 -10.49 2.59
CA ILE A 48 -6.29 -9.56 2.55
C ILE A 48 -6.62 -9.28 1.09
N SER A 49 -7.78 -9.74 0.63
CA SER A 49 -8.24 -9.51 -0.74
C SER A 49 -9.48 -8.63 -0.76
N GLY A 50 -9.66 -7.85 -1.82
CA GLY A 50 -10.84 -7.01 -1.98
C GLY A 50 -11.00 -6.42 -3.36
N ASN A 51 -12.23 -5.99 -3.68
CA ASN A 51 -12.51 -5.29 -4.92
C ASN A 51 -11.95 -3.87 -4.87
N GLY A 52 -11.37 -3.44 -5.99
CA GLY A 52 -10.79 -2.12 -6.17
C GLY A 52 -9.69 -1.78 -5.17
N VAL A 53 -9.52 -0.48 -4.94
CA VAL A 53 -8.65 0.16 -3.95
C VAL A 53 -9.47 1.22 -3.23
N VAL A 54 -9.46 1.23 -1.90
CA VAL A 54 -10.24 2.18 -1.05
C VAL A 54 -11.73 2.37 -1.41
N GLY A 55 -12.35 1.36 -2.06
CA GLY A 55 -13.75 1.42 -2.50
C GLY A 55 -13.95 1.89 -3.95
N GLU A 56 -12.85 2.17 -4.66
CA GLU A 56 -12.83 2.66 -6.04
C GLU A 56 -12.17 1.64 -6.98
N GLN A 57 -12.56 1.67 -8.26
CA GLN A 57 -11.91 0.90 -9.33
C GLN A 57 -11.41 1.87 -10.40
N PRO A 58 -10.30 2.59 -10.13
CA PRO A 58 -9.82 3.65 -11.00
C PRO A 58 -9.45 3.09 -12.37
N THR A 59 -9.80 3.86 -13.41
CA THR A 59 -9.36 3.63 -14.80
C THR A 59 -8.35 4.71 -15.15
N LEU A 60 -7.14 4.30 -15.53
CA LEU A 60 -6.01 5.16 -15.80
C LEU A 60 -5.70 5.16 -17.29
N ALA A 61 -5.83 6.31 -17.95
CA ALA A 61 -5.26 6.51 -19.27
C ALA A 61 -3.73 6.54 -19.21
N LYS A 62 -3.08 6.47 -20.37
CA LYS A 62 -1.61 6.58 -20.45
C LYS A 62 -1.11 7.87 -19.81
N GLY A 63 -0.16 7.73 -18.90
CA GLY A 63 0.44 8.82 -18.13
C GLY A 63 -0.41 9.31 -16.95
N GLU A 64 -1.57 8.70 -16.70
CA GLU A 64 -2.38 9.02 -15.52
C GLU A 64 -1.95 8.21 -14.30
N THR A 65 -2.25 8.81 -13.14
CA THR A 65 -1.85 8.32 -11.84
C THR A 65 -3.03 8.39 -10.88
N PHE A 66 -3.17 7.35 -10.05
CA PHE A 66 -4.10 7.34 -8.92
C PHE A 66 -3.32 7.15 -7.63
N ARG A 67 -3.60 8.01 -6.63
CA ARG A 67 -2.98 7.96 -5.31
C ARG A 67 -4.03 7.71 -4.24
N TYR A 68 -3.69 6.87 -3.26
CA TYR A 68 -4.52 6.70 -2.08
C TYR A 68 -3.68 6.42 -0.84
N ALA A 69 -4.19 6.88 0.31
CA ALA A 69 -3.64 6.55 1.61
C ALA A 69 -4.50 5.48 2.30
N SER A 70 -3.85 4.57 3.01
CA SER A 70 -4.50 3.52 3.79
C SER A 70 -3.65 3.17 5.01
N ALA A 71 -4.16 2.26 5.84
CA ALA A 71 -3.46 1.79 7.03
C ALA A 71 -3.58 0.28 7.22
N CYS A 72 -2.59 -0.29 7.90
CA CYS A 72 -2.55 -1.69 8.32
C CYS A 72 -2.21 -1.76 9.81
N VAL A 73 -2.67 -2.82 10.48
CA VAL A 73 -2.35 -3.09 11.89
C VAL A 73 -1.61 -4.42 11.97
N LEU A 74 -0.40 -4.39 12.52
CA LEU A 74 0.39 -5.58 12.83
C LEU A 74 0.18 -6.01 14.28
N LYS A 75 0.33 -7.33 14.50
CA LYS A 75 0.39 -7.95 15.83
C LYS A 75 1.77 -7.84 16.49
N ARG A 76 2.76 -7.38 15.74
CA ARG A 76 4.17 -7.23 16.14
C ARG A 76 4.70 -5.88 15.66
N GLU A 77 5.83 -5.49 16.22
CA GLU A 77 6.43 -4.17 15.97
C GLU A 77 7.03 -4.06 14.56
N ARG A 78 7.38 -5.18 13.94
CA ARG A 78 7.94 -5.19 12.59
C ARG A 78 7.22 -6.18 11.70
N GLY A 79 7.21 -5.88 10.41
CA GLY A 79 6.66 -6.75 9.39
C GLY A 79 6.96 -6.25 7.98
N SER A 80 6.27 -6.82 7.01
CA SER A 80 6.28 -6.39 5.63
C SER A 80 4.91 -6.57 5.00
N MET A 81 4.67 -5.80 3.94
CA MET A 81 3.53 -5.97 3.05
C MET A 81 4.04 -6.21 1.64
N SER A 82 3.42 -7.14 0.93
CA SER A 82 3.56 -7.36 -0.50
C SER A 82 2.20 -7.68 -1.09
N GLY A 83 2.05 -7.66 -2.40
CA GLY A 83 0.72 -7.87 -2.94
C GLY A 83 0.67 -7.86 -4.45
N LYS A 84 -0.54 -7.65 -4.95
CA LYS A 84 -0.80 -7.43 -6.36
C LYS A 84 -2.12 -6.70 -6.58
N TYR A 85 -2.18 -6.01 -7.71
CA TYR A 85 -3.42 -5.54 -8.30
C TYR A 85 -3.77 -6.40 -9.50
N THR A 86 -5.04 -6.79 -9.60
CA THR A 86 -5.55 -7.31 -10.86
C THR A 86 -6.10 -6.14 -11.65
N CYS A 87 -5.63 -6.03 -12.90
CA CYS A 87 -5.94 -4.93 -13.79
C CYS A 87 -6.56 -5.46 -15.09
N VAL A 88 -7.46 -4.66 -15.68
CA VAL A 88 -8.13 -4.96 -16.94
C VAL A 88 -7.91 -3.82 -17.94
N PHE A 89 -7.29 -4.18 -19.05
CA PHE A 89 -7.11 -3.35 -20.23
C PHE A 89 -8.49 -3.10 -20.91
N GLN A 90 -8.88 -1.84 -21.12
CA GLN A 90 -10.26 -1.47 -21.47
C GLN A 90 -10.70 -1.83 -22.90
N GLU A 91 -9.79 -1.76 -23.87
CA GLU A 91 -9.99 -2.16 -25.26
C GLU A 91 -9.72 -3.65 -25.49
N SER A 92 -8.53 -4.16 -25.15
CA SER A 92 -8.10 -5.53 -25.40
C SER A 92 -8.73 -6.55 -24.46
N ARG A 93 -9.30 -6.09 -23.34
CA ARG A 93 -9.87 -6.93 -22.26
C ARG A 93 -8.86 -7.91 -21.65
N ARG A 94 -7.57 -7.69 -21.89
CA ARG A 94 -6.50 -8.45 -21.26
C ARG A 94 -6.54 -8.20 -19.75
N ILE A 95 -6.36 -9.28 -18.99
CA ILE A 95 -6.24 -9.23 -17.54
C ILE A 95 -4.78 -9.48 -17.18
N VAL A 96 -4.22 -8.62 -16.33
CA VAL A 96 -2.85 -8.77 -15.82
C VAL A 96 -2.85 -8.61 -14.31
N ASP A 97 -1.92 -9.30 -13.66
CA ASP A 97 -1.58 -9.06 -12.26
C ASP A 97 -0.31 -8.19 -12.22
N VAL A 98 -0.43 -7.01 -11.60
CA VAL A 98 0.69 -6.09 -11.32
C VAL A 98 1.16 -6.37 -9.90
N VAL A 99 2.42 -6.77 -9.75
CA VAL A 99 2.98 -7.24 -8.46
C VAL A 99 3.52 -6.07 -7.65
N VAL A 100 3.07 -5.98 -6.40
CA VAL A 100 3.66 -5.09 -5.40
C VAL A 100 4.81 -5.79 -4.70
N ALA A 101 6.02 -5.29 -4.91
CA ALA A 101 7.21 -5.81 -4.24
C ALA A 101 7.11 -5.63 -2.71
N PRO A 102 7.71 -6.53 -1.91
CA PRO A 102 7.67 -6.40 -0.46
C PRO A 102 8.28 -5.09 0.03
N PHE A 103 7.55 -4.35 0.86
CA PHE A 103 8.05 -3.19 1.60
C PHE A 103 7.93 -3.40 3.11
N ALA A 104 8.86 -2.78 3.86
CA ALA A 104 8.95 -2.98 5.29
C ALA A 104 7.96 -2.09 6.06
N LEU A 105 7.38 -2.64 7.12
CA LEU A 105 6.64 -1.92 8.13
C LEU A 105 7.47 -1.93 9.41
N THR A 106 8.17 -0.84 9.68
CA THR A 106 9.01 -0.68 10.86
C THR A 106 8.68 0.61 11.59
N PRO A 107 8.82 0.67 12.92
CA PRO A 107 8.70 1.92 13.64
C PRO A 107 9.72 2.91 13.08
N ARG A 108 9.33 4.18 13.02
CA ARG A 108 10.29 5.25 12.77
C ARG A 108 11.31 5.22 13.92
N GLU A 109 12.59 5.20 13.60
CA GLU A 109 13.60 5.51 14.61
C GLU A 109 13.21 6.86 15.21
N ARG A 110 13.07 6.93 16.53
CA ARG A 110 12.89 8.23 17.18
C ARG A 110 14.15 9.01 16.84
N ASP A 111 14.04 9.99 15.95
CA ASP A 111 14.97 11.10 15.98
C ASP A 111 14.84 11.65 17.41
N ASP A 112 15.90 11.57 18.21
CA ASP A 112 16.01 12.23 19.52
C ASP A 112 15.92 13.76 19.27
N VAL A 113 14.72 14.25 18.98
CA VAL A 113 14.40 15.66 18.86
C VAL A 113 13.77 16.03 20.19
N GLU A 114 14.50 16.83 20.96
CA GLU A 114 13.96 17.55 22.12
C GLU A 114 12.64 18.22 21.71
N ASP A 115 11.60 18.01 22.52
CA ASP A 115 10.27 18.62 22.44
C ASP A 115 10.33 20.06 21.87
N ASP A 116 9.87 20.25 20.63
CA ASP A 116 9.07 21.38 20.19
C ASP A 116 8.72 21.20 18.70
N ASP A 117 7.41 21.11 18.41
CA ASP A 117 6.78 21.22 17.09
C ASP A 117 7.22 20.24 15.98
N VAL A 118 6.69 19.01 15.98
CA VAL A 118 6.72 18.13 14.79
C VAL A 118 5.30 17.97 14.21
N GLU A 119 5.00 18.74 13.17
CA GLU A 119 3.90 18.42 12.24
C GLU A 119 4.19 17.05 11.61
N ILE A 120 3.39 16.05 11.99
CA ILE A 120 3.53 14.66 11.53
C ILE A 120 3.16 14.57 10.04
N ARG A 121 4.17 14.59 9.17
CA ARG A 121 4.05 14.13 7.77
C ARG A 121 4.53 12.68 7.69
N ASN A 122 3.58 11.77 7.42
CA ASN A 122 3.83 10.36 7.17
C ASN A 122 4.09 10.20 5.65
N ASP A 123 5.33 9.90 5.26
CA ASP A 123 5.67 9.60 3.86
C ASP A 123 6.17 8.15 3.77
N SER A 124 5.27 7.26 3.41
CA SER A 124 5.61 5.90 2.94
C SER A 124 4.95 5.77 1.59
N SER A 125 5.58 6.38 0.60
CA SER A 125 5.12 6.42 -0.78
C SER A 125 5.62 5.18 -1.52
N VAL A 126 4.69 4.33 -1.96
CA VAL A 126 4.98 3.20 -2.86
C VAL A 126 4.52 3.60 -4.26
N VAL A 127 5.46 3.73 -5.20
CA VAL A 127 5.17 4.03 -6.61
C VAL A 127 5.22 2.74 -7.41
N GLU A 128 4.13 2.41 -8.10
CA GLU A 128 4.02 1.22 -8.93
C GLU A 128 3.65 1.58 -10.37
N ALA A 129 4.49 1.14 -11.30
CA ALA A 129 4.31 1.31 -12.73
C ALA A 129 3.65 0.07 -13.35
N ILE A 130 2.65 0.30 -14.19
CA ILE A 130 2.06 -0.73 -15.06
C ILE A 130 2.80 -0.70 -16.41
N ASP A 131 3.46 -1.80 -16.77
CA ASP A 131 4.16 -2.02 -18.06
C ASP A 131 3.27 -2.78 -19.07
#